data_AF-A0A9P6JV98-F1
#
_entry.id   AF-A0A9P6JV98-F1
#
_cell.length_a   1.000
_cell.length_b   1.000
_cell.length_c   1.000
_cell.angle_alpha   90.00
_cell.angle_beta   90.00
_cell.angle_gamma   90.00
#
_symmetry.space_group_name_H-M   'P 1'
#
loop_
_entity.id
_entity.type
_entity.pdbx_description
1 polymer ?
#
loop_
_entity_poly.entity_id
_entity_poly.type
_entity_poly.pdbx_seq_one_letter_code
_entity_poly.pdbx_strand_id
1 'polypeptide(L)'
;MAHWRAEQQARMYALEKLDNFRWISNIMAGYGRQELSEDDVVPETTLQYSGQFSEIVYSSVSPELLIKHYEILAQPEFPLEHFNALRDCITAGSYRGTLADVPTYIFIRRNSGQTQLVVSICGTASPDQFRQDLRVLKTPHRSGHGNAHTGFLALYDGIKADLMKGIQDLVITGHSMEGSIAYLLCLDLLADYDAMISTLRIRIVSFGAPRTGDTQLVNYFHTKVEAFWQRSGRASFVEYAVKGYSDGIPAVPPVIMGYQHFCEEPFYSAYGRLYRVPTADSEYATFRFKDGENQNRTLFPQGSHNYYNSRDLEGFRRKLDWLVEAKFPEPGWEDHYRDKLRDSNSRS
;
A
#
# COMPACT_ATOMS: atom_id res chain seq x y z
N MET A 1 19.50 8.51 25.45
CA MET A 1 18.38 8.01 24.61
C MET A 1 18.19 8.83 23.33
N ALA A 2 18.14 10.17 23.35
CA ALA A 2 17.96 10.97 22.12
C ALA A 2 19.12 10.84 21.11
N HIS A 3 20.38 10.87 21.58
CA HIS A 3 21.57 10.70 20.73
C HIS A 3 21.61 9.33 20.02
N TRP A 4 21.31 8.25 20.76
CA TRP A 4 21.24 6.88 20.21
C TRP A 4 20.15 6.74 19.13
N ARG A 5 18.99 7.37 19.31
CA ARG A 5 17.93 7.37 18.28
C ARG A 5 18.34 8.13 17.02
N ALA A 6 19.02 9.27 17.17
CA ALA A 6 19.51 10.04 16.04
C ALA A 6 20.54 9.26 15.21
N GLU A 7 21.44 8.51 15.86
CA GLU A 7 22.39 7.62 15.18
C GLU A 7 21.68 6.47 14.46
N GLN A 8 20.70 5.83 15.10
CA GLN A 8 19.89 4.76 14.48
C GLN A 8 19.14 5.27 13.24
N GLN A 9 18.56 6.47 13.30
CA GLN A 9 17.89 7.11 12.16
C GLN A 9 18.87 7.46 11.05
N ALA A 10 20.01 8.07 11.37
CA ALA A 10 21.03 8.41 10.38
C ALA A 10 21.55 7.15 9.66
N ARG A 11 21.74 6.04 10.40
CA ARG A 11 22.13 4.74 9.84
C ARG A 11 21.07 4.18 8.91
N MET A 12 19.81 4.17 9.35
CA MET A 12 18.69 3.71 8.52
C MET A 12 18.63 4.48 7.19
N TYR A 13 18.71 5.81 7.23
CA TYR A 13 18.71 6.65 6.02
C TYR A 13 19.94 6.43 5.13
N ALA A 14 21.12 6.17 5.71
CA ALA A 14 22.32 5.84 4.94
C ALA A 14 22.22 4.47 4.23
N LEU A 15 21.32 3.59 4.69
CA LEU A 15 21.08 2.26 4.12
C LEU A 15 19.91 2.23 3.14
N GLU A 16 19.28 3.38 2.85
CA GLU A 16 18.23 3.48 1.85
C GLU A 16 18.81 3.14 0.46
N LYS A 17 18.12 2.24 -0.24
CA LYS A 17 18.45 1.85 -1.62
C LYS A 17 17.28 2.01 -2.56
N LEU A 18 16.06 2.15 -2.04
CA LEU A 18 14.88 2.36 -2.86
C LEU A 18 14.66 3.85 -3.14
N ASP A 19 13.97 4.13 -4.24
CA ASP A 19 13.54 5.49 -4.53
C ASP A 19 12.48 5.91 -3.50
N ASN A 20 12.80 6.96 -2.76
CA ASN A 20 11.94 7.50 -1.70
C ASN A 20 11.08 8.68 -2.19
N PHE A 21 11.27 9.11 -3.43
CA PHE A 21 10.49 10.14 -4.14
C PHE A 21 10.31 11.48 -3.40
N ARG A 22 11.13 11.75 -2.39
CA ARG A 22 11.12 13.03 -1.63
C ARG A 22 11.30 14.24 -2.54
N TRP A 23 12.13 14.09 -3.58
CA TRP A 23 12.35 15.14 -4.58
C TRP A 23 11.08 15.49 -5.37
N ILE A 24 10.23 14.50 -5.68
CA ILE A 24 8.94 14.74 -6.35
C ILE A 24 8.04 15.54 -5.43
N SER A 25 7.98 15.20 -4.14
CA SER A 25 7.20 15.95 -3.15
C SER A 25 7.61 17.42 -3.13
N ASN A 26 8.92 17.71 -3.12
CA ASN A 26 9.42 19.07 -3.08
C ASN A 26 9.06 19.92 -4.31
N ILE A 27 8.84 19.30 -5.47
CA ILE A 27 8.55 20.00 -6.73
C ILE A 27 7.05 20.03 -7.03
N MET A 28 6.35 18.91 -6.78
CA MET A 28 5.01 18.65 -7.30
C MET A 28 3.92 18.68 -6.22
N ALA A 29 4.26 18.51 -4.94
CA ALA A 29 3.26 18.45 -3.89
C ALA A 29 2.78 19.85 -3.49
N GLY A 30 1.48 20.10 -3.69
CA GLY A 30 0.81 21.22 -3.05
C GLY A 30 0.55 20.95 -1.57
N TYR A 31 0.44 22.03 -0.79
CA TYR A 31 0.03 21.97 0.61
C TYR A 31 -1.49 22.01 0.74
N GLY A 32 -2.03 21.13 1.59
CA GLY A 32 -3.40 21.22 2.08
C GLY A 32 -3.69 22.59 2.67
N ARG A 33 -4.94 23.04 2.54
CA ARG A 33 -5.38 24.35 3.03
C ARG A 33 -5.54 24.35 4.54
N GLN A 34 -5.93 23.22 5.11
CA GLN A 34 -6.11 23.05 6.54
C GLN A 34 -4.85 22.50 7.20
N GLU A 35 -4.57 22.99 8.41
CA GLU A 35 -3.53 22.44 9.27
C GLU A 35 -4.12 21.29 10.08
N LEU A 36 -3.43 20.16 10.07
CA LEU A 36 -3.81 18.97 10.83
C LEU A 36 -3.45 19.13 12.31
N SER A 37 -4.22 18.50 13.17
CA SER A 37 -4.14 18.62 14.62
C SER A 37 -4.40 17.28 15.32
N GLU A 38 -4.34 17.27 16.65
CA GLU A 38 -4.66 16.07 17.46
C GLU A 38 -6.09 15.58 17.24
N ASP A 39 -7.03 16.48 16.96
CA ASP A 39 -8.44 16.14 16.71
C ASP A 39 -8.63 15.34 15.40
N ASP A 40 -7.67 15.42 14.48
CA ASP A 40 -7.68 14.70 13.21
C ASP A 40 -7.04 13.30 13.33
N VAL A 41 -6.42 12.98 14.47
CA VAL A 41 -5.72 11.70 14.68
C VAL A 41 -6.73 10.56 14.77
N VAL A 42 -6.48 9.49 14.01
CA VAL A 42 -7.25 8.25 14.05
C VAL A 42 -6.44 7.10 14.65
N PRO A 43 -7.08 6.05 15.20
CA PRO A 43 -6.38 4.90 15.75
C PRO A 43 -5.51 4.17 14.72
N GLU A 44 -4.28 3.81 15.10
CA GLU A 44 -3.32 3.07 14.25
C GLU A 44 -3.86 1.69 13.83
N THR A 45 -4.75 1.10 14.64
CA THR A 45 -5.43 -0.17 14.35
C THR A 45 -6.26 -0.14 13.07
N THR A 46 -6.57 1.05 12.54
CA THR A 46 -7.32 1.24 11.28
C THR A 46 -6.64 0.56 10.08
N LEU A 47 -5.30 0.55 10.03
CA LEU A 47 -4.54 0.10 8.85
C LEU A 47 -3.68 -1.15 9.10
N GLN A 48 -3.50 -1.52 10.37
CA GLN A 48 -2.38 -2.36 10.82
C GLN A 48 -2.25 -3.70 10.10
N TYR A 49 -3.38 -4.32 9.72
CA TYR A 49 -3.35 -5.63 9.06
C TYR A 49 -3.16 -5.55 7.55
N SER A 50 -3.78 -4.57 6.88
CA SER A 50 -3.72 -4.48 5.41
C SER A 50 -2.32 -4.09 4.92
N GLY A 51 -1.61 -3.21 5.65
CA GLY A 51 -0.25 -2.82 5.29
C GLY A 51 0.71 -4.01 5.17
N GLN A 52 0.56 -5.01 6.03
CA GLN A 52 1.39 -6.23 6.00
C GLN A 52 1.21 -7.04 4.72
N PHE A 53 -0.01 -7.08 4.18
CA PHE A 53 -0.28 -7.75 2.90
C PHE A 53 0.25 -6.96 1.71
N SER A 54 0.24 -5.63 1.77
CA SER A 54 0.90 -4.79 0.76
C SER A 54 2.42 -4.91 0.79
N GLU A 55 3.01 -5.12 1.95
CA GLU A 55 4.47 -5.23 2.11
C GLU A 55 4.99 -6.61 1.71
N ILE A 56 4.35 -7.70 2.16
CA ILE A 56 4.86 -9.06 1.94
C ILE A 56 5.04 -9.40 0.46
N VAL A 57 4.22 -8.81 -0.42
CA VAL A 57 4.28 -9.12 -1.85
C VAL A 57 5.53 -8.57 -2.54
N TYR A 58 6.22 -7.58 -1.96
CA TYR A 58 7.53 -7.11 -2.43
C TYR A 58 8.71 -8.02 -2.08
N SER A 59 8.43 -9.19 -1.49
CA SER A 59 9.46 -10.09 -1.02
C SER A 59 10.24 -10.74 -2.15
N SER A 60 11.56 -10.87 -1.95
CA SER A 60 12.44 -11.70 -2.76
C SER A 60 12.22 -13.21 -2.53
N VAL A 61 11.47 -13.58 -1.49
CA VAL A 61 11.02 -14.94 -1.18
C VAL A 61 9.52 -15.04 -1.47
N SER A 62 9.03 -16.17 -2.00
CA SER A 62 7.60 -16.27 -2.32
C SER A 62 6.73 -16.12 -1.05
N PRO A 63 5.63 -15.35 -1.09
CA PRO A 63 4.74 -15.20 0.05
C PRO A 63 4.19 -16.53 0.60
N GLU A 64 3.97 -17.51 -0.26
CA GLU A 64 3.59 -18.87 0.14
C GLU A 64 4.64 -19.52 1.05
N LEU A 65 5.92 -19.42 0.69
CA LEU A 65 6.99 -19.99 1.49
C LEU A 65 7.17 -19.25 2.82
N LEU A 66 7.05 -17.91 2.82
CA LEU A 66 7.08 -17.11 4.04
C LEU A 66 5.95 -17.49 5.00
N ILE A 67 4.72 -17.63 4.51
CA ILE A 67 3.56 -18.04 5.31
C ILE A 67 3.74 -19.46 5.84
N LYS A 68 4.24 -20.39 5.01
CA LYS A 68 4.50 -21.78 5.43
C LYS A 68 5.47 -21.87 6.61
N HIS A 69 6.43 -20.95 6.70
CA HIS A 69 7.44 -20.90 7.76
C HIS A 69 7.19 -19.76 8.77
N TYR A 70 5.95 -19.26 8.87
CA TYR A 70 5.60 -18.09 9.66
C TYR A 70 6.08 -18.18 11.11
N GLU A 71 5.86 -19.31 11.80
CA GLU A 71 6.18 -19.45 13.22
C GLU A 71 7.66 -19.20 13.55
N ILE A 72 8.57 -19.56 12.65
CA ILE A 72 10.01 -19.29 12.83
C ILE A 72 10.32 -17.85 12.41
N LEU A 73 9.79 -17.42 11.27
CA LEU A 73 10.05 -16.09 10.72
C LEU A 73 9.41 -14.94 11.52
N ALA A 74 8.44 -15.23 12.38
CA ALA A 74 7.78 -14.30 13.27
C ALA A 74 8.46 -14.17 14.64
N GLN A 75 9.55 -14.90 14.88
CA GLN A 75 10.35 -14.73 16.09
C GLN A 75 11.10 -13.38 16.09
N PRO A 76 11.53 -12.89 17.27
CA PRO A 76 12.34 -11.69 17.35
C PRO A 76 13.52 -11.69 16.37
N GLU A 77 13.77 -10.52 15.78
CA GLU A 77 14.81 -10.22 14.80
C GLU A 77 14.57 -10.76 13.38
N PHE A 78 13.69 -11.75 13.19
CA PHE A 78 13.36 -12.27 11.86
C PHE A 78 12.44 -11.32 11.07
N PRO A 79 12.28 -11.55 9.74
CA PRO A 79 11.58 -10.59 8.88
C PRO A 79 10.09 -10.41 9.20
N LEU A 80 9.42 -11.41 9.80
CA LEU A 80 7.98 -11.40 10.06
C LEU A 80 7.61 -11.10 11.52
N GLU A 81 8.56 -10.66 12.37
CA GLU A 81 8.37 -10.42 13.82
C GLU A 81 7.10 -9.59 14.15
N HIS A 82 6.77 -8.62 13.30
CA HIS A 82 5.63 -7.73 13.49
C HIS A 82 4.53 -7.93 12.43
N PHE A 83 4.49 -9.10 11.78
CA PHE A 83 3.52 -9.45 10.75
C PHE A 83 2.37 -10.31 11.29
N ASN A 84 1.69 -9.84 12.33
CA ASN A 84 0.61 -10.59 12.99
C ASN A 84 -0.60 -10.91 12.10
N ALA A 85 -0.81 -10.18 11.00
CA ALA A 85 -1.91 -10.45 10.06
C ALA A 85 -1.74 -11.79 9.35
N LEU A 86 -0.52 -12.29 9.21
CA LEU A 86 -0.18 -13.44 8.41
C LEU A 86 -0.29 -14.79 9.15
N ARG A 87 -0.41 -14.77 10.48
CA ARG A 87 -0.40 -15.98 11.33
C ARG A 87 -1.42 -17.02 10.89
N ASP A 88 -2.66 -16.60 10.65
CA ASP A 88 -3.78 -17.48 10.29
C ASP A 88 -4.18 -17.32 8.81
N CYS A 89 -3.17 -17.11 7.96
CA CYS A 89 -3.34 -16.95 6.52
C CYS A 89 -2.85 -18.15 5.74
N ILE A 90 -3.47 -18.39 4.60
CA ILE A 90 -2.96 -19.27 3.55
C ILE A 90 -2.91 -18.50 2.23
N THR A 91 -1.95 -18.84 1.38
CA THR A 91 -1.96 -18.38 -0.02
C THR A 91 -2.95 -19.24 -0.81
N ALA A 92 -4.02 -18.62 -1.30
CA ALA A 92 -5.02 -19.29 -2.14
C ALA A 92 -4.59 -19.38 -3.61
N GLY A 93 -3.70 -18.48 -4.03
CA GLY A 93 -3.11 -18.50 -5.36
C GLY A 93 -2.32 -17.23 -5.66
N SER A 94 -1.67 -17.24 -6.81
CA SER A 94 -1.03 -16.08 -7.41
C SER A 94 -1.37 -15.99 -8.88
N TYR A 95 -1.60 -14.79 -9.36
CA TYR A 95 -1.90 -14.48 -10.75
C TYR A 95 -0.84 -13.53 -11.27
N ARG A 96 -0.57 -13.63 -12.56
CA ARG A 96 0.33 -12.72 -13.27
C ARG A 96 -0.49 -12.03 -14.36
N GLY A 97 -0.50 -10.71 -14.36
CA GLY A 97 -1.18 -9.94 -15.39
C GLY A 97 -0.65 -10.30 -16.78
N THR A 98 -1.53 -10.44 -17.76
CA THR A 98 -1.17 -10.92 -19.10
C THR A 98 -0.30 -9.96 -19.91
N LEU A 99 -0.31 -8.66 -19.58
CA LEU A 99 0.41 -7.64 -20.36
C LEU A 99 1.79 -7.30 -19.79
N ALA A 100 1.93 -7.26 -18.46
CA ALA A 100 3.14 -6.79 -17.80
C ALA A 100 3.61 -7.68 -16.63
N ASP A 101 3.06 -8.89 -16.52
CA ASP A 101 3.49 -9.89 -15.54
C ASP A 101 3.38 -9.40 -14.08
N VAL A 102 2.45 -8.47 -13.81
CA VAL A 102 2.19 -7.91 -12.48
C VAL A 102 1.73 -9.01 -11.55
N PRO A 103 2.51 -9.40 -10.52
CA PRO A 103 2.12 -10.44 -9.60
C PRO A 103 0.99 -9.94 -8.71
N THR A 104 -0.09 -10.70 -8.65
CA THR A 104 -1.19 -10.49 -7.73
C THR A 104 -1.31 -11.72 -6.85
N TYR A 105 -1.23 -11.54 -5.55
CA TYR A 105 -1.32 -12.61 -4.57
C TYR A 105 -2.67 -12.59 -3.88
N ILE A 106 -3.18 -13.78 -3.62
CA ILE A 106 -4.48 -13.96 -2.98
C ILE A 106 -4.27 -14.74 -1.71
N PHE A 107 -4.63 -14.11 -0.60
CA PHE A 107 -4.56 -14.70 0.72
C PHE A 107 -5.97 -14.97 1.21
N ILE A 108 -6.15 -16.10 1.89
CA ILE A 108 -7.32 -16.35 2.71
C ILE A 108 -6.90 -16.19 4.16
N ARG A 109 -7.48 -15.21 4.83
CA ARG A 109 -7.32 -14.98 6.26
C ARG A 109 -8.55 -15.49 7.00
N ARG A 110 -8.36 -16.30 8.02
CA ARG A 110 -9.44 -16.70 8.93
C ARG A 110 -9.36 -15.86 10.19
N ASN A 111 -10.41 -15.10 10.47
CA ASN A 111 -10.50 -14.31 11.71
C ASN A 111 -11.84 -14.57 12.38
N SER A 112 -11.82 -15.11 13.60
CA SER A 112 -13.00 -15.24 14.48
C SER A 112 -14.22 -15.88 13.79
N GLY A 113 -14.00 -16.90 12.95
CA GLY A 113 -15.06 -17.61 12.22
C GLY A 113 -15.48 -17.00 10.88
N GLN A 114 -14.94 -15.85 10.49
CA GLN A 114 -15.14 -15.24 9.16
C GLN A 114 -13.94 -15.48 8.25
N THR A 115 -14.21 -15.78 6.99
CA THR A 115 -13.20 -15.95 5.95
C THR A 115 -13.10 -14.64 5.16
N GLN A 116 -11.91 -14.03 5.18
CA GLN A 116 -11.60 -12.83 4.43
C GLN A 116 -10.64 -13.17 3.29
N LEU A 117 -10.99 -12.76 2.07
CA LEU A 117 -10.07 -12.79 0.95
C LEU A 117 -9.29 -11.49 0.92
N VAL A 118 -7.97 -11.58 0.84
CA VAL A 118 -7.09 -10.43 0.65
C VAL A 118 -6.40 -10.57 -0.70
N VAL A 119 -6.69 -9.64 -1.61
CA VAL A 119 -6.02 -9.49 -2.90
C VAL A 119 -4.95 -8.41 -2.73
N SER A 120 -3.68 -8.81 -2.80
CA SER A 120 -2.55 -7.89 -2.72
C SER A 120 -1.82 -7.85 -4.05
N ILE A 121 -1.70 -6.65 -4.61
CA ILE A 121 -1.10 -6.41 -5.92
C ILE A 121 0.35 -5.98 -5.69
N CYS A 122 1.28 -6.65 -6.38
CA CYS A 122 2.70 -6.34 -6.34
C CYS A 122 3.13 -5.68 -7.64
N GLY A 123 3.86 -4.59 -7.55
CA GLY A 123 4.49 -3.92 -8.65
C GLY A 123 5.84 -4.55 -8.91
N THR A 124 6.04 -4.98 -10.15
CA THR A 124 7.34 -5.36 -10.69
C THR A 124 8.08 -4.17 -11.30
N ALA A 125 7.42 -3.00 -11.40
CA ALA A 125 8.01 -1.82 -11.98
C ALA A 125 9.21 -1.40 -11.14
N SER A 126 10.41 -1.53 -11.71
CA SER A 126 11.56 -0.87 -11.13
C SER A 126 11.22 0.62 -11.02
N PRO A 127 11.69 1.32 -9.98
CA PRO A 127 11.50 2.76 -9.88
C PRO A 127 11.94 3.53 -11.15
N ASP A 128 12.86 2.96 -11.93
CA ASP A 128 13.25 3.44 -13.27
C ASP A 128 12.11 3.32 -14.31
N GLN A 129 11.38 2.19 -14.33
CA GLN A 129 10.20 2.02 -15.18
C GLN A 129 9.07 2.96 -14.74
N PHE A 130 8.80 3.08 -13.43
CA PHE A 130 7.82 4.05 -12.93
C PHE A 130 8.18 5.49 -13.33
N ARG A 131 9.45 5.89 -13.23
CA ARG A 131 9.93 7.20 -13.69
C ARG A 131 9.74 7.41 -15.19
N GLN A 132 9.91 6.37 -16.00
CA GLN A 132 9.65 6.42 -17.45
C GLN A 132 8.15 6.39 -17.78
N ASP A 133 7.33 5.79 -16.90
CA ASP A 133 5.88 5.63 -17.00
C ASP A 133 5.08 6.77 -16.35
N LEU A 134 5.74 7.75 -15.72
CA LEU A 134 5.15 9.09 -15.44
C LEU A 134 4.69 9.83 -16.72
N ARG A 135 4.66 9.16 -17.87
CA ARG A 135 3.91 9.56 -19.06
C ARG A 135 2.44 9.73 -18.68
N VAL A 136 2.05 10.98 -18.50
CA VAL A 136 0.72 11.45 -18.08
C VAL A 136 -0.35 11.26 -19.18
N LEU A 137 -0.22 10.21 -19.98
CA LEU A 137 -1.14 9.86 -21.04
C LEU A 137 -2.38 9.19 -20.44
N LYS A 138 -3.52 9.62 -20.95
CA LYS A 138 -4.84 9.09 -20.61
C LYS A 138 -5.33 8.19 -21.72
N THR A 139 -5.94 7.07 -21.35
CA THR A 139 -6.66 6.18 -22.27
C THR A 139 -8.09 6.02 -21.77
N PRO A 140 -9.09 5.97 -22.67
CA PRO A 140 -10.48 5.73 -22.28
C PRO A 140 -10.61 4.45 -21.45
N HIS A 141 -11.35 4.53 -20.34
CA HIS A 141 -11.65 3.36 -19.54
C HIS A 141 -12.71 2.48 -20.25
N ARG A 142 -12.63 1.15 -20.10
CA ARG A 142 -13.53 0.20 -20.76
C ARG A 142 -15.01 0.37 -20.42
N SER A 143 -15.31 1.01 -19.28
CA SER A 143 -16.68 1.36 -18.90
C SER A 143 -17.31 2.44 -19.80
N GLY A 144 -16.50 3.13 -20.62
CA GLY A 144 -16.94 4.29 -21.40
C GLY A 144 -17.08 5.58 -20.58
N HIS A 145 -16.72 5.56 -19.29
CA HIS A 145 -16.82 6.72 -18.40
C HIS A 145 -15.44 7.26 -18.03
N GLY A 146 -15.01 8.32 -18.73
CA GLY A 146 -13.74 8.98 -18.46
C GLY A 146 -12.51 8.19 -18.92
N ASN A 147 -11.35 8.63 -18.44
CA ASN A 147 -10.06 8.09 -18.83
C ASN A 147 -9.22 7.71 -17.60
N ALA A 148 -8.43 6.66 -17.75
CA ALA A 148 -7.42 6.22 -16.80
C ALA A 148 -6.01 6.50 -17.33
N HIS A 149 -5.03 6.50 -16.42
CA HIS A 149 -3.63 6.50 -16.78
C HIS A 149 -3.29 5.26 -17.63
N THR A 150 -2.69 5.46 -18.81
CA THR A 150 -2.42 4.37 -19.75
C THR A 150 -1.58 3.25 -19.13
N GLY A 151 -0.54 3.62 -18.37
CA GLY A 151 0.30 2.64 -17.69
C GLY A 151 -0.48 1.80 -16.67
N PHE A 152 -1.29 2.44 -15.82
CA PHE A 152 -2.01 1.71 -14.77
C PHE A 152 -3.12 0.83 -15.36
N LEU A 153 -3.79 1.31 -16.41
CA LEU A 153 -4.79 0.53 -17.14
C LEU A 153 -4.18 -0.69 -17.83
N ALA A 154 -3.01 -0.53 -18.47
CA ALA A 154 -2.27 -1.63 -19.10
C ALA A 154 -1.85 -2.70 -18.08
N LEU A 155 -1.37 -2.29 -16.90
CA LEU A 155 -1.01 -3.21 -15.82
C LEU A 155 -2.23 -3.92 -15.22
N TYR A 156 -3.35 -3.21 -15.14
CA TYR A 156 -4.64 -3.75 -14.70
C TYR A 156 -5.22 -4.77 -15.70
N ASP A 157 -5.14 -4.49 -17.00
CA ASP A 157 -5.63 -5.33 -18.10
C ASP A 157 -4.89 -6.68 -18.12
N GLY A 158 -5.43 -7.63 -17.35
CA GLY A 158 -4.84 -8.95 -17.13
C GLY A 158 -5.13 -9.55 -15.75
N ILE A 159 -5.56 -8.74 -14.79
CA ILE A 159 -6.04 -9.21 -13.48
C ILE A 159 -7.51 -9.63 -13.62
N LYS A 160 -7.81 -10.93 -13.59
CA LYS A 160 -9.17 -11.45 -13.79
C LYS A 160 -10.03 -11.38 -12.53
N ALA A 161 -11.27 -10.88 -12.69
CA ALA A 161 -12.30 -10.81 -11.64
C ALA A 161 -12.92 -12.18 -11.24
N ASP A 162 -12.69 -13.24 -12.02
CA ASP A 162 -13.31 -14.57 -11.80
C ASP A 162 -13.00 -15.19 -10.42
N LEU A 163 -11.95 -14.72 -9.76
CA LEU A 163 -11.51 -15.12 -8.42
C LEU A 163 -12.45 -14.75 -7.28
N MET A 164 -13.38 -13.83 -7.52
CA MET A 164 -14.17 -13.20 -6.45
C MET A 164 -15.58 -13.77 -6.30
N LYS A 165 -15.91 -14.83 -7.05
CA LYS A 165 -17.19 -15.54 -6.92
C LYS A 165 -17.23 -16.31 -5.60
N GLY A 166 -18.32 -16.14 -4.83
CA GLY A 166 -18.53 -16.90 -3.59
C GLY A 166 -18.04 -16.20 -2.31
N ILE A 167 -17.46 -15.01 -2.40
CA ILE A 167 -16.75 -14.34 -1.30
C ILE A 167 -17.67 -13.31 -0.63
N GLN A 168 -17.60 -13.24 0.71
CA GLN A 168 -18.41 -12.31 1.53
C GLN A 168 -17.60 -11.16 2.14
N ASP A 169 -16.28 -11.28 2.23
CA ASP A 169 -15.39 -10.24 2.75
C ASP A 169 -14.12 -10.19 1.91
N LEU A 170 -13.94 -9.08 1.21
CA LEU A 170 -12.84 -8.84 0.28
C LEU A 170 -12.05 -7.61 0.73
N VAL A 171 -10.74 -7.77 0.83
CA VAL A 171 -9.78 -6.67 0.97
C VAL A 171 -8.95 -6.63 -0.30
N ILE A 172 -8.88 -5.46 -0.95
CA ILE A 172 -7.96 -5.19 -2.06
C ILE A 172 -6.93 -4.22 -1.54
N THR A 173 -5.65 -4.52 -1.71
CA THR A 173 -4.59 -3.66 -1.21
C THR A 173 -3.39 -3.56 -2.16
N GLY A 174 -2.72 -2.41 -2.10
CA GLY A 174 -1.55 -2.11 -2.90
C GLY A 174 -0.78 -0.92 -2.34
N HIS A 175 0.52 -0.92 -2.54
CA HIS A 175 1.42 0.20 -2.24
C HIS A 175 1.90 0.81 -3.55
N SER A 176 2.20 2.10 -3.59
CA SER A 176 2.60 2.79 -4.81
C SER A 176 1.56 2.68 -5.94
N MET A 177 2.04 2.51 -7.17
CA MET A 177 1.26 2.27 -8.38
C MET A 177 0.19 1.16 -8.21
N GLU A 178 0.40 0.18 -7.37
CA GLU A 178 -0.49 -0.95 -7.14
C GLU A 178 -1.76 -0.50 -6.42
N GLY A 179 -1.68 0.59 -5.66
CA GLY A 179 -2.87 1.27 -5.14
C GLY A 179 -3.78 1.80 -6.25
N SER A 180 -3.21 2.29 -7.35
CA SER A 180 -3.97 2.71 -8.54
C SER A 180 -4.64 1.52 -9.23
N ILE A 181 -3.90 0.42 -9.39
CA ILE A 181 -4.43 -0.82 -9.97
C ILE A 181 -5.55 -1.40 -9.09
N ALA A 182 -5.41 -1.32 -7.77
CA ALA A 182 -6.45 -1.71 -6.82
C ALA A 182 -7.76 -0.94 -7.03
N TYR A 183 -7.69 0.37 -7.30
CA TYR A 183 -8.87 1.18 -7.63
C TYR A 183 -9.55 0.75 -8.92
N LEU A 184 -8.77 0.48 -9.97
CA LEU A 184 -9.32 -0.01 -11.25
C LEU A 184 -10.01 -1.37 -11.06
N LEU A 185 -9.37 -2.30 -10.34
CA LEU A 185 -9.98 -3.59 -9.99
C LEU A 185 -11.28 -3.41 -9.20
N CYS A 186 -11.26 -2.53 -8.21
CA CYS A 186 -12.43 -2.24 -7.37
C CYS A 186 -13.58 -1.64 -8.19
N LEU A 187 -13.28 -0.69 -9.08
CA LEU A 187 -14.27 -0.10 -9.97
C LEU A 187 -14.97 -1.15 -10.83
N ASP A 188 -14.20 -2.07 -11.41
CA ASP A 188 -14.77 -3.12 -12.24
C ASP A 188 -15.62 -4.13 -11.46
N LEU A 189 -15.24 -4.44 -10.21
CA LEU A 189 -16.10 -5.23 -9.33
C LEU A 189 -17.43 -4.54 -9.02
N LEU A 190 -17.38 -3.24 -8.75
CA LEU A 190 -18.58 -2.45 -8.48
C LEU A 190 -19.43 -2.27 -9.75
N ALA A 191 -18.81 -2.29 -10.94
CA ALA A 191 -19.52 -2.23 -12.22
C ALA A 191 -20.26 -3.55 -12.52
N ASP A 192 -19.65 -4.69 -12.21
CA ASP A 192 -20.21 -6.04 -12.39
C ASP A 192 -21.04 -6.54 -11.17
N TYR A 193 -21.42 -5.62 -10.26
CA TYR A 193 -22.00 -5.95 -8.95
C TYR A 193 -23.33 -6.71 -9.01
N ASP A 194 -24.08 -6.63 -10.11
CA ASP A 194 -25.33 -7.40 -10.27
C ASP A 194 -25.10 -8.93 -10.24
N ALA A 195 -23.86 -9.39 -10.48
CA ALA A 195 -23.47 -10.80 -10.36
C ALA A 195 -22.90 -11.17 -8.97
N MET A 196 -22.76 -10.21 -8.05
CA MET A 196 -22.13 -10.41 -6.75
C MET A 196 -23.15 -10.72 -5.64
N ILE A 197 -22.66 -11.34 -4.55
CA ILE A 197 -23.48 -11.73 -3.40
C ILE A 197 -23.90 -10.49 -2.64
N SER A 198 -25.19 -10.37 -2.29
CA SER A 198 -25.76 -9.22 -1.56
C SER A 198 -25.15 -8.93 -0.18
N THR A 199 -24.36 -9.86 0.35
CA THR A 199 -23.65 -9.75 1.64
C THR A 199 -22.17 -9.42 1.49
N LEU A 200 -21.69 -9.14 0.28
CA LEU A 200 -20.28 -8.82 0.05
C LEU A 200 -19.89 -7.53 0.77
N ARG A 201 -18.80 -7.59 1.52
CA ARG A 201 -18.10 -6.43 2.06
C ARG A 201 -16.81 -6.23 1.29
N ILE A 202 -16.54 -5.00 0.86
CA ILE A 202 -15.34 -4.62 0.13
C ILE A 202 -14.58 -3.60 0.96
N ARG A 203 -13.27 -3.82 1.11
CA ARG A 203 -12.34 -2.84 1.65
C ARG A 203 -11.22 -2.62 0.66
N ILE A 204 -11.01 -1.39 0.24
CA ILE A 204 -9.80 -1.00 -0.51
C ILE A 204 -8.85 -0.26 0.42
N VAL A 205 -7.58 -0.69 0.45
CA VAL A 205 -6.53 -0.03 1.24
C VAL A 205 -5.34 0.24 0.36
N SER A 206 -5.01 1.52 0.14
CA SER A 206 -3.86 1.91 -0.68
C SER A 206 -2.86 2.75 0.11
N PHE A 207 -1.57 2.61 -0.21
CA PHE A 207 -0.48 3.35 0.42
C PHE A 207 0.33 4.05 -0.64
N GLY A 208 0.46 5.38 -0.59
CA GLY A 208 1.26 6.15 -1.53
C GLY A 208 0.79 6.04 -2.98
N ALA A 209 -0.51 5.84 -3.21
CA ALA A 209 -1.04 5.65 -4.56
C ALA A 209 -0.98 6.96 -5.38
N PRO A 210 -0.54 6.91 -6.65
CA PRO A 210 -0.64 8.04 -7.56
C PRO A 210 -2.08 8.27 -8.05
N ARG A 211 -2.34 9.46 -8.60
CA ARG A 211 -3.62 9.75 -9.25
C ARG A 211 -3.81 8.88 -10.48
N THR A 212 -5.00 8.37 -10.67
CA THR A 212 -5.23 7.24 -11.59
C THR A 212 -6.19 7.57 -12.71
N GLY A 213 -7.25 8.30 -12.41
CA GLY A 213 -8.32 8.64 -13.35
C GLY A 213 -8.47 10.14 -13.53
N ASP A 214 -9.20 10.51 -14.57
CA ASP A 214 -9.78 11.85 -14.66
C ASP A 214 -11.06 11.99 -13.84
N THR A 215 -11.59 13.22 -13.77
CA THR A 215 -12.81 13.54 -13.02
C THR A 215 -14.01 12.70 -13.44
N GLN A 216 -14.14 12.35 -14.71
CA GLN A 216 -15.28 11.55 -15.17
C GLN A 216 -15.18 10.11 -14.65
N LEU A 217 -13.99 9.51 -14.66
CA LEU A 217 -13.78 8.17 -14.14
C LEU A 217 -13.93 8.13 -12.61
N VAL A 218 -13.41 9.12 -11.89
CA VAL A 218 -13.55 9.24 -10.43
C VAL A 218 -15.02 9.39 -10.03
N ASN A 219 -15.77 10.29 -10.69
CA ASN A 219 -17.21 10.46 -10.43
C ASN A 219 -18.00 9.17 -10.73
N TYR A 220 -17.61 8.43 -11.76
CA TYR A 220 -18.22 7.14 -12.07
C TYR A 220 -17.99 6.12 -10.95
N PHE A 221 -16.78 6.05 -10.40
CA PHE A 221 -16.48 5.23 -9.22
C PHE A 221 -17.35 5.60 -8.01
N HIS A 222 -17.46 6.89 -7.68
CA HIS A 222 -18.32 7.33 -6.56
C HIS A 222 -19.79 6.98 -6.78
N THR A 223 -20.28 7.11 -8.01
CA THR A 223 -21.65 6.69 -8.36
C THR A 223 -21.85 5.19 -8.12
N LYS A 224 -20.84 4.37 -8.40
CA LYS A 224 -20.90 2.92 -8.16
C LYS A 224 -20.80 2.57 -6.69
N VAL A 225 -19.96 3.27 -5.91
CA VAL A 225 -19.90 3.12 -4.45
C VAL A 225 -21.24 3.50 -3.81
N GLU A 226 -21.85 4.60 -4.22
CA GLU A 226 -23.17 5.02 -3.71
C GLU A 226 -24.24 3.97 -4.03
N ALA A 227 -24.28 3.48 -5.27
CA ALA A 227 -25.20 2.40 -5.66
C ALA A 227 -24.99 1.12 -4.82
N PHE A 228 -23.75 0.79 -4.48
CA PHE A 228 -23.41 -0.33 -3.62
C PHE A 228 -23.88 -0.11 -2.18
N TRP A 229 -23.71 1.10 -1.62
CA TRP A 229 -24.19 1.47 -0.30
C TRP A 229 -25.72 1.44 -0.19
N GLN A 230 -26.43 1.92 -1.20
CA GLN A 230 -27.90 1.88 -1.21
C GLN A 230 -28.45 0.45 -1.14
N ARG A 231 -27.70 -0.54 -1.64
CA ARG A 231 -28.10 -1.95 -1.64
C ARG A 231 -27.62 -2.70 -0.40
N SER A 232 -26.39 -2.46 0.04
CA SER A 232 -25.69 -3.33 1.01
C SER A 232 -25.36 -2.60 2.33
N GLY A 233 -25.73 -1.32 2.44
CA GLY A 233 -25.48 -0.45 3.60
C GLY A 233 -24.10 0.21 3.59
N ARG A 234 -23.94 1.36 4.25
CA ARG A 234 -22.68 2.13 4.23
C ARG A 234 -21.46 1.37 4.76
N ALA A 235 -21.66 0.47 5.70
CA ALA A 235 -20.59 -0.33 6.29
C ALA A 235 -20.06 -1.46 5.37
N SER A 236 -20.73 -1.72 4.24
CA SER A 236 -20.32 -2.76 3.29
C SER A 236 -19.15 -2.36 2.42
N PHE A 237 -18.88 -1.06 2.25
CA PHE A 237 -17.74 -0.57 1.47
C PHE A 237 -16.91 0.39 2.32
N VAL A 238 -15.62 0.11 2.42
CA VAL A 238 -14.65 0.90 3.19
C VAL A 238 -13.44 1.22 2.33
N GLU A 239 -13.04 2.48 2.31
CA GLU A 239 -11.89 2.97 1.54
C GLU A 239 -10.88 3.61 2.47
N TYR A 240 -9.63 3.16 2.41
CA TYR A 240 -8.51 3.71 3.16
C TYR A 240 -7.34 4.02 2.21
N ALA A 241 -7.30 5.24 1.68
CA ALA A 241 -6.14 5.73 0.92
C ALA A 241 -5.20 6.47 1.86
N VAL A 242 -3.94 6.07 1.92
CA VAL A 242 -2.95 6.63 2.85
C VAL A 242 -1.86 7.35 2.06
N LYS A 243 -1.60 8.60 2.40
CA LYS A 243 -0.50 9.41 1.86
C LYS A 243 0.56 9.61 2.92
N GLY A 244 1.83 9.47 2.56
CA GLY A 244 2.95 9.56 3.49
C GLY A 244 3.53 10.96 3.58
N TYR A 245 4.05 11.33 4.75
CA TYR A 245 4.90 12.51 4.89
C TYR A 245 6.12 12.41 3.97
N SER A 246 6.39 13.49 3.23
CA SER A 246 7.46 13.57 2.22
C SER A 246 7.36 12.55 1.07
N ASP A 247 6.21 11.90 0.87
CA ASP A 247 5.98 11.05 -0.29
C ASP A 247 5.47 11.88 -1.48
N GLY A 248 6.22 11.89 -2.57
CA GLY A 248 5.84 12.60 -3.79
C GLY A 248 4.92 11.82 -4.72
N ILE A 249 4.76 10.51 -4.56
CA ILE A 249 3.96 9.69 -5.49
C ILE A 249 2.48 10.11 -5.52
N PRO A 250 1.82 10.39 -4.39
CA PRO A 250 0.45 10.90 -4.43
C PRO A 250 0.28 12.26 -5.14
N ALA A 251 1.38 12.99 -5.38
CA ALA A 251 1.35 14.26 -6.10
C ALA A 251 1.37 14.10 -7.63
N VAL A 252 1.51 12.87 -8.15
CA VAL A 252 1.59 12.59 -9.59
C VAL A 252 0.51 11.60 -10.06
N PRO A 253 0.09 11.69 -11.33
CA PRO A 253 0.26 12.83 -12.22
C PRO A 253 -0.49 14.08 -11.71
N PRO A 254 -0.11 15.31 -12.12
CA PRO A 254 -0.64 16.54 -11.53
C PRO A 254 -2.12 16.80 -11.84
N VAL A 255 -2.81 17.46 -10.91
CA VAL A 255 -4.22 17.89 -11.09
C VAL A 255 -4.42 18.79 -12.31
N ILE A 256 -3.43 19.62 -12.65
CA ILE A 256 -3.47 20.48 -13.85
C ILE A 256 -3.58 19.69 -15.16
N MET A 257 -3.22 18.40 -15.15
CA MET A 257 -3.38 17.50 -16.28
C MET A 257 -4.72 16.76 -16.24
N GLY A 258 -5.62 17.16 -15.33
CA GLY A 258 -6.96 16.64 -15.13
C GLY A 258 -7.01 15.26 -14.50
N TYR A 259 -6.01 14.89 -13.71
CA TYR A 259 -6.00 13.66 -12.90
C TYR A 259 -6.51 13.96 -11.49
N GLN A 260 -7.22 13.00 -10.90
CA GLN A 260 -7.77 13.08 -9.55
C GLN A 260 -7.53 11.78 -8.76
N HIS A 261 -7.55 11.91 -7.45
CA HIS A 261 -7.61 10.77 -6.54
C HIS A 261 -9.03 10.21 -6.49
N PHE A 262 -9.14 8.88 -6.36
CA PHE A 262 -10.44 8.24 -6.17
C PHE A 262 -11.00 8.49 -4.77
N CYS A 263 -10.14 8.48 -3.75
CA CYS A 263 -10.58 8.61 -2.37
C CYS A 263 -10.93 10.05 -2.00
N GLU A 264 -12.15 10.25 -1.51
CA GLU A 264 -12.65 11.56 -1.08
C GLU A 264 -12.07 11.97 0.28
N GLU A 265 -11.89 11.04 1.21
CA GLU A 265 -11.41 11.31 2.58
C GLU A 265 -10.16 10.48 2.89
N PRO A 266 -9.00 10.78 2.29
CA PRO A 266 -7.80 10.01 2.52
C PRO A 266 -7.27 10.20 3.96
N PHE A 267 -6.33 9.35 4.34
CA PHE A 267 -5.50 9.54 5.52
C PHE A 267 -4.12 10.09 5.15
N TYR A 268 -3.53 10.80 6.10
CA TYR A 268 -2.14 11.25 6.05
C TYR A 268 -1.33 10.57 7.15
N SER A 269 -0.30 9.82 6.78
CA SER A 269 0.63 9.15 7.68
C SER A 269 1.86 10.02 7.86
N ALA A 270 1.99 10.60 9.05
CA ALA A 270 3.11 11.47 9.40
C ALA A 270 3.52 11.23 10.83
N TYR A 271 4.83 11.22 11.09
CA TYR A 271 5.36 11.24 12.45
C TYR A 271 4.88 10.08 13.35
N GLY A 272 4.66 8.89 12.77
CA GLY A 272 4.16 7.72 13.49
C GLY A 272 2.68 7.81 13.86
N ARG A 273 1.93 8.70 13.21
CA ARG A 273 0.50 8.91 13.43
C ARG A 273 -0.24 8.95 12.11
N LEU A 274 -1.54 8.69 12.20
CA LEU A 274 -2.45 8.70 11.07
C LEU A 274 -3.51 9.79 11.30
N TYR A 275 -3.67 10.68 10.33
CA TYR A 275 -4.57 11.81 10.39
C TYR A 275 -5.65 11.68 9.31
N ARG A 276 -6.89 12.02 9.64
CA ARG A 276 -7.97 12.18 8.65
C ARG A 276 -7.73 13.45 7.84
N VAL A 277 -7.84 13.34 6.52
CA VAL A 277 -7.78 14.50 5.61
C VAL A 277 -9.20 14.87 5.19
N PRO A 278 -9.60 16.14 5.32
CA PRO A 278 -10.89 16.61 4.83
C PRO A 278 -11.02 16.49 3.30
N THR A 279 -12.24 16.26 2.80
CA THR A 279 -12.51 16.12 1.35
C THR A 279 -12.02 17.30 0.52
N ALA A 280 -12.10 18.52 1.05
CA ALA A 280 -11.63 19.72 0.35
C ALA A 280 -10.11 19.70 0.06
N ASP A 281 -9.35 18.89 0.81
CA ASP A 281 -7.91 18.76 0.68
C ASP A 281 -7.47 17.37 0.16
N SER A 282 -8.40 16.57 -0.36
CA SER A 282 -8.17 15.20 -0.85
C SER A 282 -7.17 15.12 -2.01
N GLU A 283 -6.90 16.23 -2.70
CA GLU A 283 -5.93 16.28 -3.81
C GLU A 283 -4.52 16.65 -3.38
N TYR A 284 -4.30 17.09 -2.15
CA TYR A 284 -2.97 17.48 -1.66
C TYR A 284 -2.19 16.28 -1.12
N ALA A 285 -0.85 16.34 -1.21
CA ALA A 285 0.04 15.29 -0.74
C ALA A 285 0.86 15.71 0.51
N THR A 286 0.83 17.00 0.85
CA THR A 286 1.60 17.56 1.99
C THR A 286 0.70 18.41 2.87
N PHE A 287 0.91 18.35 4.18
CA PHE A 287 0.10 19.06 5.16
C PHE A 287 0.97 19.76 6.21
N ARG A 288 0.45 20.85 6.77
CA ARG A 288 1.02 21.53 7.93
C ARG A 288 0.35 21.02 9.20
N PHE A 289 1.02 21.22 10.33
CA PHE A 289 0.55 20.77 11.64
C PHE A 289 0.48 21.96 12.59
N LYS A 290 -0.62 22.08 13.35
CA LYS A 290 -0.82 23.19 14.30
C LYS A 290 0.22 23.19 15.43
N ASP A 291 0.61 21.99 15.88
CA ASP A 291 1.55 21.82 16.99
C ASP A 291 2.84 21.17 16.50
N GLY A 292 3.94 21.94 16.49
CA GLY A 292 5.27 21.48 16.05
C GLY A 292 5.92 20.39 16.93
N GLU A 293 5.23 19.88 17.94
CA GLU A 293 5.80 19.01 18.98
C GLU A 293 6.00 17.53 18.56
N ASN A 294 5.37 17.08 17.48
CA ASN A 294 5.38 15.66 17.12
C ASN A 294 6.59 15.20 16.28
N GLN A 295 7.45 16.12 15.81
CA GLN A 295 8.57 15.76 14.92
C GLN A 295 9.71 14.98 15.63
N ASN A 296 9.91 15.22 16.93
CA ASN A 296 11.07 14.71 17.68
C ASN A 296 10.91 13.28 18.24
N ARG A 297 9.79 12.60 17.99
CA ARG A 297 9.47 11.28 18.60
C ARG A 297 9.26 10.14 17.59
N THR A 298 9.57 10.38 16.33
CA THR A 298 9.13 9.52 15.22
C THR A 298 10.22 8.55 14.80
N LEU A 299 9.86 7.35 14.36
CA LEU A 299 10.85 6.39 13.84
C LEU A 299 11.44 6.85 12.50
N PHE A 300 10.64 7.55 11.69
CA PHE A 300 10.99 7.97 10.32
C PHE A 300 10.78 9.49 10.15
N PRO A 301 11.64 10.33 10.73
CA PRO A 301 11.44 11.78 10.75
C PRO A 301 11.47 12.45 9.37
N GLN A 302 12.20 11.87 8.40
CA GLN A 302 12.18 12.37 7.02
C GLN A 302 10.94 11.89 6.23
N GLY A 303 10.20 10.89 6.74
CA GLY A 303 9.18 10.17 5.99
C GLY A 303 9.69 9.66 4.63
N SER A 304 8.77 9.22 3.79
CA SER A 304 8.89 9.01 2.32
C SER A 304 7.92 7.92 1.87
N HIS A 305 8.02 7.58 0.58
CA HIS A 305 7.29 6.50 -0.06
C HIS A 305 7.45 5.12 0.57
N ASN A 306 8.54 4.81 1.30
CA ASN A 306 8.77 3.46 1.86
C ASN A 306 8.43 3.35 3.35
N TYR A 307 7.90 4.42 3.96
CA TYR A 307 7.56 4.44 5.39
C TYR A 307 6.09 4.76 5.61
N TYR A 308 5.29 3.70 5.73
CA TYR A 308 3.86 3.77 5.99
C TYR A 308 3.53 3.01 7.26
N ASN A 309 2.53 3.47 8.02
CA ASN A 309 1.99 2.74 9.17
C ASN A 309 3.07 2.36 10.21
N SER A 310 4.03 3.27 10.46
CA SER A 310 5.15 3.06 11.37
C SER A 310 6.05 1.86 11.00
N ARG A 311 6.13 1.50 9.71
CA ARG A 311 6.91 0.36 9.21
C ARG A 311 7.97 0.79 8.20
N ASP A 312 9.07 0.06 8.21
CA ASP A 312 10.23 0.24 7.33
C ASP A 312 10.22 -0.83 6.23
N LEU A 313 9.65 -0.51 5.07
CA LEU A 313 9.61 -1.42 3.93
C LEU A 313 11.02 -1.74 3.42
N GLU A 314 11.98 -0.82 3.52
CA GLU A 314 13.36 -1.05 3.09
C GLU A 314 14.07 -2.03 4.02
N GLY A 315 13.94 -1.84 5.33
CA GLY A 315 14.42 -2.76 6.35
C GLY A 315 13.81 -4.15 6.21
N PHE A 316 12.51 -4.22 5.93
CA PHE A 316 11.84 -5.50 5.64
C PHE A 316 12.45 -6.21 4.43
N ARG A 317 12.58 -5.53 3.28
CA ARG A 317 13.18 -6.13 2.07
C ARG A 317 14.63 -6.56 2.30
N ARG A 318 15.41 -5.75 3.00
CA ARG A 318 16.80 -6.09 3.36
C ARG A 318 16.88 -7.38 4.18
N LYS A 319 16.00 -7.55 5.15
CA LYS A 319 15.91 -8.78 5.95
C LYS A 319 15.50 -9.99 5.10
N LEU A 320 14.66 -9.81 4.07
CA LEU A 320 14.31 -10.89 3.15
C LEU A 320 15.46 -11.25 2.22
N ASP A 321 16.23 -10.28 1.75
CA ASP A 321 17.44 -10.53 0.95
C ASP A 321 18.45 -11.36 1.75
N TRP A 322 18.58 -11.11 3.06
CA TRP A 322 19.39 -11.98 3.93
C TRP A 322 18.86 -13.41 4.03
N LEU A 323 17.54 -13.65 3.97
CA LEU A 323 17.02 -15.02 3.89
C LEU A 323 17.47 -15.71 2.59
N VAL A 324 17.40 -15.00 1.47
CA VAL A 324 17.85 -15.52 0.16
C VAL A 324 19.36 -15.84 0.21
N GLU A 325 20.17 -14.92 0.74
CA GLU A 325 21.62 -15.14 0.91
C GLU A 325 21.92 -16.31 1.85
N ALA A 326 21.10 -16.50 2.89
CA ALA A 326 21.19 -17.62 3.82
C ALA A 326 20.68 -18.95 3.24
N LYS A 327 20.20 -18.95 1.98
CA LYS A 327 19.62 -20.12 1.29
C LYS A 327 18.37 -20.67 1.98
N PHE A 328 17.56 -19.81 2.56
CA PHE A 328 16.27 -20.22 3.12
C PHE A 328 15.44 -20.99 2.06
N PRO A 329 14.85 -22.17 2.39
CA PRO A 329 14.74 -22.80 3.72
C PRO A 329 15.69 -24.01 3.92
N GLU A 330 16.85 -24.06 3.25
CA GLU A 330 17.81 -25.18 3.33
C GLU A 330 18.39 -25.37 4.75
N PRO A 331 18.74 -26.59 5.19
CA PRO A 331 19.33 -26.81 6.51
C PRO A 331 20.53 -25.88 6.79
N GLY A 332 20.55 -25.26 7.98
CA GLY A 332 21.59 -24.31 8.40
C GLY A 332 21.33 -22.84 8.01
N TRP A 333 20.24 -22.54 7.29
CA TRP A 333 19.90 -21.16 6.92
C TRP A 333 19.74 -20.21 8.12
N GLU A 334 19.24 -20.69 9.26
CA GLU A 334 19.02 -19.85 10.45
C GLU A 334 20.32 -19.29 11.01
N ASP A 335 21.36 -20.13 11.09
CA ASP A 335 22.68 -19.71 11.59
C ASP A 335 23.31 -18.69 10.64
N HIS A 336 23.25 -18.96 9.33
CA HIS A 336 23.72 -18.03 8.30
C HIS A 336 22.97 -16.70 8.33
N TYR A 337 21.65 -16.72 8.54
CA TYR A 337 20.84 -15.52 8.68
C TYR A 337 21.26 -14.70 9.89
N ARG A 338 21.48 -15.36 11.04
CA ARG A 338 21.95 -14.69 12.26
C ARG A 338 23.35 -14.13 12.12
N ASP A 339 24.24 -14.78 11.37
CA ASP A 339 25.56 -14.23 11.02
C ASP A 339 25.42 -12.93 10.23
N LYS A 340 24.54 -12.90 9.22
CA LYS A 340 24.25 -11.67 8.46
C LYS A 340 23.69 -10.56 9.33
N LEU A 341 22.78 -10.89 10.25
CA LEU A 341 22.24 -9.93 11.21
C LEU A 341 23.35 -9.35 12.10
N ARG A 342 24.22 -10.21 12.65
CA ARG A 342 25.38 -9.80 13.46
C ARG A 342 26.36 -8.92 12.68
N ASP A 343 26.67 -9.30 11.44
CA ASP A 343 27.55 -8.53 10.55
C ASP A 343 26.97 -7.15 10.24
N SER A 344 25.67 -7.06 10.03
CA SER A 344 24.99 -5.78 9.78
C SER A 344 25.03 -4.87 11.01
N ASN A 345 24.94 -5.45 12.20
CA ASN A 345 25.05 -4.75 13.49
C ASN A 345 26.50 -4.45 13.90
N SER A 346 27.50 -5.08 13.29
CA SER A 346 28.93 -4.90 13.63
C SER A 346 29.66 -3.97 12.66
N ARG A 347 29.23 -3.91 11.39
CA ARG A 347 29.69 -2.92 10.40
C ARG A 347 29.07 -1.53 10.60
N SER A 348 28.30 -1.34 11.67
CA SER A 348 27.49 -0.14 11.97
C SER A 348 28.05 0.72 13.08
#